data_AF-A0A9E3Z857-F1
#
_entry.id   AF-A0A9E3Z857-F1
#
_cell.length_a   1.000
_cell.length_b   1.000
_cell.length_c   1.000
_cell.angle_alpha   90.00
_cell.angle_beta   90.00
_cell.angle_gamma   90.00
#
_symmetry.space_group_name_H-M   'P 1'
#
loop_
_entity.id
_entity.type
_entity.pdbx_description
1 polymer ?
#
loop_
_entity_poly.entity_id
_entity_poly.type
_entity_poly.pdbx_seq_one_letter_code
_entity_poly.pdbx_strand_id
1 'polypeptide(L)' 'MLPSTREAPCAITTPGFADRLDDDEVAAPATFVRSARSNEAPAVDADAVEKQRANDSK' A
#
# COMPACT_ATOMS: atom_id res chain seq x y z
N MET A 1 18.51 10.00 -13.60
CA MET A 1 17.96 9.20 -12.48
C MET A 1 19.10 8.39 -11.89
N LEU A 2 19.28 8.38 -10.57
CA LEU A 2 20.36 7.64 -9.93
C LEU A 2 19.95 6.16 -9.80
N PRO A 3 20.81 5.20 -10.16
CA PRO A 3 20.53 3.79 -9.95
C PRO A 3 20.51 3.48 -8.44
N SER A 4 19.41 2.92 -7.96
CA SER A 4 19.32 2.46 -6.56
C SER A 4 20.32 1.33 -6.36
N THR A 5 21.27 1.52 -5.44
CA THR A 5 22.27 0.51 -5.08
C THR A 5 22.16 0.21 -3.60
N ARG A 6 22.72 -0.92 -3.16
CA ARG A 6 22.70 -1.36 -1.77
C ARG A 6 23.23 -0.29 -0.80
N GLU A 7 24.23 0.47 -1.25
CA GLU A 7 24.93 1.52 -0.48
C GLU A 7 24.30 2.91 -0.63
N ALA A 8 23.37 3.08 -1.57
CA ALA A 8 22.67 4.33 -1.81
C ALA A 8 21.18 4.03 -2.06
N PRO A 9 20.44 3.64 -1.00
CA PRO A 9 18.99 3.55 -1.08
C PRO A 9 18.46 4.92 -1.48
N CYS A 10 17.66 4.96 -2.54
CA CYS A 10 17.02 6.20 -2.94
C CYS A 10 16.11 6.65 -1.79
N ALA A 11 16.39 7.83 -1.22
CA ALA A 11 15.55 8.48 -0.20
C ALA A 11 14.21 8.99 -0.78
N ILE A 12 13.72 8.38 -1.87
CA ILE A 12 12.43 8.68 -2.43
C ILE A 12 11.37 7.99 -1.58
N THR A 13 10.74 8.77 -0.71
CA THR A 13 9.57 8.31 0.04
C THR A 13 8.34 8.53 -0.83
N THR A 14 7.48 7.52 -0.87
CA THR A 14 6.14 7.72 -1.44
C THR A 14 5.31 8.43 -0.38
N PRO A 15 4.61 9.53 -0.72
CA PRO A 15 3.72 10.18 0.24
C PRO A 15 2.60 9.21 0.68
N GLY A 16 2.18 9.33 1.94
CA GLY A 16 1.00 8.62 2.43
C GLY A 16 -0.29 9.17 1.79
N PHE A 17 -1.30 8.31 1.69
CA PHE A 17 -2.63 8.66 1.15
C PHE A 17 -3.74 8.64 2.22
N ALA A 18 -3.37 8.44 3.48
CA ALA A 18 -4.30 8.24 4.60
C ALA A 18 -5.28 9.40 4.82
N ASP A 19 -4.89 10.63 4.48
CA ASP A 19 -5.70 11.85 4.64
C ASP A 19 -6.66 12.09 3.46
N ARG A 20 -6.54 11.31 2.38
CA ARG A 20 -7.27 11.53 1.12
C ARG A 20 -8.24 10.40 0.78
N LEU A 21 -7.94 9.19 1.23
CA LEU A 21 -8.69 7.99 0.91
C LEU A 21 -9.24 7.35 2.19
N ASP A 22 -10.52 6.99 2.13
CA ASP A 22 -11.13 6.14 3.15
C ASP A 22 -10.72 4.66 2.97
N ASP A 23 -11.16 3.80 3.89
CA ASP A 23 -10.74 2.40 3.92
C ASP A 23 -11.30 1.57 2.74
N ASP A 24 -12.48 1.91 2.24
CA ASP A 24 -13.08 1.28 1.05
C ASP A 24 -12.32 1.69 -0.23
N GLU A 25 -12.00 2.98 -0.34
CA GLU A 25 -11.22 3.55 -1.45
C GLU A 25 -9.79 3.02 -1.50
N VAL A 26 -9.22 2.60 -0.37
CA VAL A 26 -7.93 1.91 -0.30
C VAL A 26 -8.06 0.42 -0.63
N ALA A 27 -9.14 -0.24 -0.19
CA ALA A 27 -9.36 -1.67 -0.40
C ALA A 27 -9.52 -2.03 -1.89
N ALA A 28 -10.16 -1.18 -2.68
CA ALA A 28 -10.36 -1.39 -4.12
C ALA A 28 -9.06 -1.51 -4.93
N PRO A 29 -8.13 -0.52 -4.93
CA PRO A 29 -6.86 -0.63 -5.64
C PRO A 29 -5.96 -1.72 -5.03
N ALA A 30 -6.01 -1.97 -3.73
CA ALA A 30 -5.26 -3.06 -3.10
C ALA A 30 -5.71 -4.43 -3.63
N THR A 31 -7.01 -4.66 -3.76
CA THR A 31 -7.58 -5.88 -4.35
C THR A 31 -7.19 -6.05 -5.82
N PHE A 32 -7.19 -4.95 -6.59
CA PHE A 32 -6.73 -4.98 -7.97
C PHE A 32 -5.25 -5.41 -8.06
N VAL A 33 -4.37 -4.82 -7.26
CA VAL A 33 -2.94 -5.17 -7.26
C VAL A 33 -2.72 -6.64 -6.84
N ARG A 34 -3.49 -7.15 -5.88
CA ARG A 34 -3.42 -8.55 -5.41
C ARG A 34 -3.88 -9.60 -6.43
N SER A 35 -4.67 -9.20 -7.42
CA SER A 35 -5.16 -10.07 -8.50
C SER A 35 -4.48 -9.81 -9.87
N ALA A 36 -3.78 -8.69 -10.01
CA ALA A 36 -3.11 -8.32 -11.26
C ALA A 36 -1.71 -8.91 -11.38
N ARG A 37 -1.18 -8.94 -12.62
CA ARG A 37 0.25 -9.21 -12.92
C ARG A 37 0.76 -10.53 -12.33
N SER A 38 -0.03 -11.60 -12.49
CA SER A 38 0.25 -12.95 -11.96
C SER A 38 0.31 -13.06 -10.43
N ASN A 39 -0.20 -12.07 -9.71
CA ASN A 39 -0.45 -12.21 -8.29
C ASN A 39 -1.71 -13.06 -8.07
N GLU A 40 -1.65 -13.98 -7.11
CA GLU A 40 -2.80 -14.76 -6.66
C GLU A 40 -2.91 -14.61 -5.14
N ALA A 41 -3.74 -13.67 -4.71
CA ALA A 41 -3.98 -13.41 -3.31
C ALA A 41 -5.46 -13.01 -3.07
N PRO A 42 -6.00 -13.27 -1.87
CA PRO A 42 -7.37 -12.87 -1.51
C PRO A 42 -7.69 -11.38 -1.78
N ALA A 43 -8.98 -11.04 -1.80
CA ALA A 43 -9.39 -9.63 -1.80
C ALA A 43 -8.98 -8.93 -0.49
N VAL A 44 -8.88 -7.61 -0.54
CA VAL A 44 -8.76 -6.74 0.64
C VAL A 44 -10.11 -6.08 0.85
N ASP A 45 -10.61 -6.10 2.09
CA ASP A 45 -11.82 -5.38 2.51
C ASP A 45 -11.46 -4.19 3.42
N ALA A 46 -12.43 -3.33 3.69
CA ALA A 46 -12.24 -2.15 4.53
C ALA A 46 -11.79 -2.52 5.95
N ASP A 47 -12.32 -3.60 6.54
CA ASP A 47 -11.93 -4.08 7.87
C ASP A 47 -10.43 -4.43 7.94
N ALA A 48 -9.86 -4.99 6.87
CA ALA A 48 -8.43 -5.27 6.79
C ALA A 48 -7.59 -3.99 6.74
N VAL A 49 -8.08 -2.95 6.06
CA VAL A 49 -7.42 -1.64 5.99
C VAL A 49 -7.50 -0.90 7.31
N GLU A 50 -8.67 -0.88 7.96
CA GLU A 50 -8.87 -0.26 9.27
C GLU A 50 -7.92 -0.86 10.32
N LYS A 51 -7.83 -2.20 10.37
CA LYS A 51 -6.90 -2.91 11.26
C LYS A 51 -5.45 -2.49 11.01
N GLN A 52 -5.06 -2.35 9.74
CA GLN A 52 -3.71 -1.93 9.40
C GLN A 52 -3.44 -0.48 9.80
N ARG A 53 -4.41 0.42 9.60
CA ARG A 53 -4.31 1.83 10.00
C ARG A 53 -4.18 2.00 11.52
N ALA A 54 -4.88 1.18 12.29
CA ALA A 54 -4.74 1.12 13.74
C ALA A 54 -3.35 0.64 14.18
N ASN A 55 -2.73 -0.27 13.42
CA ASN A 55 -1.37 -0.76 13.70
C ASN A 55 -0.28 0.26 13.34
N ASP A 56 -0.48 1.06 12.28
CA ASP A 56 0.48 2.07 11.82
C ASP A 56 0.58 3.30 12.76
N SER A 57 -0.39 3.48 13.66
CA SER A 57 -0.41 4.57 14.64
C SER A 57 0.42 4.30 15.90
N LYS A 58 1.34 3.33 15.86
CA LYS A 58 2.22 2.92 16.96
C LYS A 58 3.70 3.07 16.60
#